data_AF-A0A838NI67-F1
#
_entry.id   AF-A0A838NI67-F1
#
_cell.length_a   1.000
_cell.length_b   1.000
_cell.length_c   1.000
_cell.angle_alpha   90.00
_cell.angle_beta   90.00
_cell.angle_gamma   90.00
#
_symmetry.space_group_name_H-M   'P 1'
#
loop_
_entity.id
_entity.type
_entity.pdbx_description
1 polymer ?
#
loop_
_entity_poly.entity_id
_entity_poly.type
_entity_poly.pdbx_seq_one_letter_code
_entity_poly.pdbx_strand_id
1 'polypeptide(L)'
;MTQAPGPHLLPDDVEHWLSDTLDAERTRHLDLCPECFERAQVEREIVEQLAALPPMRPSAAFADRVMASVTVVRPRLFSTRRSIALAASLALAILGSMAASIAWTMANPDVLASLGSWVVAQGTQAGWLALRGLASNFIEQPWYESARALAGNPGRLAAAVGVATLAYLSGVFALRRLLVLPTQQVANVG
;
A
#
# COMPACT_ATOMS: atom_id res chain seq x y z
N MET A 1 4.57 -38.15 -30.95
CA MET A 1 5.28 -38.11 -29.66
C MET A 1 4.41 -37.32 -28.71
N THR A 2 3.62 -38.00 -27.88
CA THR A 2 2.77 -37.36 -26.87
C THR A 2 3.68 -36.80 -25.78
N GLN A 3 3.74 -35.48 -25.69
CA GLN A 3 4.45 -34.76 -24.64
C GLN A 3 3.92 -35.27 -23.29
N ALA A 4 4.82 -35.65 -22.38
CA ALA A 4 4.44 -36.02 -21.03
C ALA A 4 3.56 -34.92 -20.45
N PRO A 5 2.39 -35.24 -19.86
CA PRO A 5 1.54 -34.21 -19.29
C PRO A 5 2.38 -33.42 -18.28
N GLY A 6 2.37 -32.09 -18.42
CA GLY A 6 2.90 -31.21 -17.39
C GLY A 6 2.23 -31.49 -16.04
N PRO A 7 2.63 -30.78 -14.97
CA PRO A 7 1.96 -30.94 -13.68
C PRO A 7 0.43 -30.78 -13.84
N HIS A 8 -0.33 -31.67 -13.19
CA HIS A 8 -1.79 -31.60 -13.16
C HIS A 8 -2.26 -30.29 -12.53
N LEU A 9 -3.51 -29.91 -12.81
CA LEU A 9 -4.11 -28.70 -12.27
C LEU A 9 -4.24 -28.74 -10.75
N LEU A 10 -4.01 -27.58 -10.13
CA LEU A 10 -4.22 -27.37 -8.71
C LEU A 10 -5.72 -27.15 -8.42
N PRO A 11 -6.16 -27.31 -7.15
CA PRO A 11 -7.55 -27.03 -6.77
C PRO A 11 -8.01 -25.62 -7.20
N ASP A 12 -7.17 -24.60 -6.99
CA ASP A 12 -7.48 -23.20 -7.35
C ASP A 12 -7.70 -23.02 -8.87
N ASP A 13 -7.01 -23.80 -9.71
CA ASP A 13 -7.19 -23.75 -11.16
C ASP A 13 -8.58 -24.29 -11.57
N VAL A 14 -9.12 -25.27 -10.83
CA VAL A 14 -10.47 -25.79 -11.06
C VAL A 14 -11.53 -24.77 -10.63
N GLU A 15 -11.31 -24.06 -9.52
CA GLU A 15 -12.18 -22.94 -9.11
C GLU A 15 -12.18 -21.81 -10.16
N HIS A 16 -11.01 -21.50 -10.73
CA HIS A 16 -10.91 -20.54 -11.82
C HIS A 16 -11.67 -21.00 -13.07
N TRP A 17 -11.65 -22.29 -13.39
CA TRP A 17 -12.44 -22.86 -14.49
C TRP A 17 -13.94 -22.77 -14.22
N LEU A 18 -14.39 -23.10 -13.00
CA LEU A 18 -15.80 -22.96 -12.60
C LEU A 18 -16.30 -21.52 -12.67
N SER A 19 -15.39 -20.56 -12.52
CA SER A 19 -15.67 -19.11 -12.58
C SER A 19 -15.44 -18.49 -13.97
N ASP A 20 -15.16 -19.29 -15.01
CA ASP A 20 -14.79 -18.83 -16.36
C ASP A 20 -13.59 -17.84 -16.39
N THR A 21 -12.65 -17.97 -15.44
CA THR A 21 -11.45 -17.13 -15.30
C THR A 21 -10.14 -17.85 -15.58
N LEU A 22 -10.19 -19.14 -15.93
CA LEU A 22 -9.01 -19.94 -16.23
C LEU A 22 -8.33 -19.44 -17.53
N ASP A 23 -7.00 -19.40 -17.54
CA ASP A 23 -6.23 -19.01 -18.73
C ASP A 23 -6.28 -20.08 -19.83
N ALA A 24 -6.05 -19.64 -21.06
CA ALA A 24 -6.18 -20.48 -22.25
C ALA A 24 -5.20 -21.68 -22.30
N GLU A 25 -4.04 -21.61 -21.65
CA GLU A 25 -3.09 -22.73 -21.63
C GLU A 25 -3.59 -23.84 -20.72
N ARG A 26 -4.06 -23.48 -19.52
CA ARG A 26 -4.68 -24.43 -18.59
C ARG A 26 -6.02 -24.96 -19.09
N THR A 27 -6.82 -24.15 -19.81
CA THR A 27 -8.03 -24.66 -20.50
C THR A 27 -7.66 -25.74 -21.51
N ARG A 28 -6.62 -25.52 -22.32
CA ARG A 28 -6.14 -26.54 -23.26
C ARG A 28 -5.65 -27.80 -22.55
N HIS A 29 -5.04 -27.66 -21.36
CA HIS A 29 -4.66 -28.82 -20.56
C HIS A 29 -5.89 -29.64 -20.12
N LEU A 30 -6.98 -29.01 -19.69
CA LEU A 30 -8.24 -29.71 -19.36
C LEU A 30 -8.76 -30.52 -20.54
N ASP A 31 -8.70 -29.97 -21.76
CA ASP A 31 -9.16 -30.67 -22.97
C ASP A 31 -8.28 -31.90 -23.31
N LEU A 32 -7.02 -31.90 -22.88
CA LEU A 32 -6.03 -32.93 -23.20
C LEU A 32 -5.79 -33.95 -22.07
N CYS A 33 -6.15 -33.63 -20.83
CA CYS A 33 -5.91 -34.46 -19.66
C CYS A 33 -7.23 -34.99 -19.08
N PRO A 34 -7.58 -36.27 -19.32
CA PRO A 34 -8.84 -36.86 -18.85
C PRO A 34 -9.01 -36.83 -17.33
N GLU A 35 -7.92 -36.99 -16.58
CA GLU A 35 -7.94 -37.00 -15.11
C GLU A 35 -8.29 -35.62 -14.54
N CYS A 36 -7.68 -34.56 -15.07
CA CYS A 36 -8.02 -33.19 -14.68
C CYS A 36 -9.46 -32.83 -15.09
N PHE A 37 -9.91 -33.31 -16.25
CA PHE A 37 -11.29 -33.10 -16.71
C PHE A 37 -12.30 -33.81 -15.80
N GLU A 38 -12.09 -35.09 -15.46
CA GLU A 38 -12.97 -35.85 -14.57
C GLU A 38 -13.09 -35.17 -13.21
N ARG A 39 -11.97 -34.75 -12.63
CA ARG A 39 -11.96 -34.00 -11.37
C ARG A 39 -12.76 -32.70 -11.47
N ALA A 40 -12.56 -31.92 -12.54
CA ALA A 40 -13.27 -30.68 -12.75
C ALA A 40 -14.80 -30.91 -12.90
N GLN A 41 -15.22 -31.99 -13.54
CA GLN A 41 -16.64 -32.35 -13.63
C GLN A 41 -17.24 -32.71 -12.27
N VAL A 42 -16.52 -33.46 -11.43
CA VAL A 42 -16.97 -33.77 -10.06
C VAL A 42 -17.15 -32.48 -9.25
N GLU A 43 -16.20 -31.54 -9.32
CA GLU A 43 -16.31 -30.27 -8.62
C GLU A 43 -17.48 -29.42 -9.16
N ARG A 44 -17.73 -29.42 -10.47
CA ARG A 44 -18.91 -28.77 -11.07
C ARG A 44 -20.22 -29.36 -10.55
N GLU A 45 -20.33 -30.68 -10.48
CA GLU A 45 -21.51 -31.35 -9.97
C GLU A 45 -21.81 -30.94 -8.53
N ILE A 46 -20.77 -30.86 -7.68
CA ILE A 46 -20.90 -30.39 -6.30
C ILE A 46 -21.42 -28.95 -6.25
N VAL A 47 -20.87 -28.06 -7.08
CA VAL A 47 -21.32 -26.66 -7.15
C VAL A 47 -22.77 -26.56 -7.61
N GLU A 48 -23.19 -27.35 -8.59
CA GLU A 48 -24.57 -27.41 -9.05
C GLU A 48 -25.52 -27.93 -7.95
N GLN A 49 -25.11 -28.95 -7.20
CA GLN A 49 -25.86 -29.46 -6.05
C GLN A 49 -25.99 -28.40 -4.94
N LEU A 50 -24.92 -27.66 -4.64
CA LEU A 50 -24.94 -26.57 -3.67
C LEU A 50 -25.84 -25.41 -4.14
N ALA A 51 -25.81 -25.08 -5.43
CA ALA A 51 -26.65 -24.06 -6.03
C ALA A 51 -28.14 -24.42 -6.02
N ALA A 52 -28.46 -25.73 -6.04
CA ALA A 52 -29.82 -26.24 -5.94
C ALA A 52 -30.38 -26.20 -4.50
N LEU A 53 -29.55 -25.97 -3.49
CA LEU A 53 -30.02 -25.88 -2.11
C LEU A 53 -30.92 -24.64 -1.91
N PRO A 54 -32.00 -24.75 -1.12
CA PRO A 54 -32.85 -23.60 -0.81
C PRO A 54 -32.03 -22.47 -0.16
N PRO A 55 -32.15 -21.22 -0.65
CA PRO A 55 -31.43 -20.11 -0.06
C PRO A 55 -31.93 -19.86 1.37
N MET A 56 -31.07 -20.09 2.36
CA MET A 56 -31.35 -19.74 3.74
C MET A 56 -31.25 -18.22 3.90
N ARG A 57 -32.40 -17.54 3.93
CA ARG A 57 -32.45 -16.11 4.24
C ARG A 57 -32.40 -15.91 5.75
N PRO A 58 -31.41 -15.17 6.28
CA PRO A 58 -31.40 -14.85 7.69
C PRO A 58 -32.61 -13.97 8.05
N SER A 59 -33.04 -14.03 9.32
CA SER A 59 -34.09 -13.12 9.83
C SER A 59 -33.69 -11.66 9.63
N ALA A 60 -34.66 -10.74 9.44
CA ALA A 60 -34.38 -9.31 9.29
C ALA A 60 -33.48 -8.74 10.43
N ALA A 61 -33.62 -9.24 11.66
CA ALA A 61 -32.82 -8.84 12.82
C ALA A 61 -31.40 -9.46 12.87
N PHE A 62 -31.00 -10.28 11.90
CA PHE A 62 -29.68 -10.93 11.91
C PHE A 62 -28.55 -9.91 11.79
N ALA A 63 -28.67 -8.96 10.85
CA ALA A 63 -27.69 -7.91 10.68
C ALA A 63 -27.51 -7.10 11.97
N ASP A 64 -28.61 -6.74 12.62
CA ASP A 64 -28.57 -6.00 13.90
C ASP A 64 -27.87 -6.79 15.01
N ARG A 65 -28.15 -8.10 15.12
CA ARG A 65 -27.49 -8.96 16.11
C ARG A 65 -26.00 -9.11 15.85
N VAL A 66 -25.58 -9.27 14.60
CA VAL A 66 -24.16 -9.35 14.23
C VAL A 66 -23.47 -8.01 14.47
N MET A 67 -24.07 -6.91 14.05
CA MET A 67 -23.48 -5.59 14.24
C MET A 67 -23.41 -5.19 15.72
N ALA A 68 -24.31 -5.70 16.56
CA ALA A 68 -24.25 -5.52 18.01
C ALA A 68 -23.07 -6.27 18.67
N SER A 69 -22.59 -7.38 18.09
CA SER A 69 -21.44 -8.14 18.60
C SER A 69 -20.10 -7.69 18.02
N VAL A 70 -20.11 -6.97 16.89
CA VAL A 70 -18.89 -6.41 16.29
C VAL A 70 -18.42 -5.21 17.12
N THR A 71 -17.30 -5.39 17.81
CA THR A 71 -16.61 -4.26 18.45
C THR A 71 -15.88 -3.44 17.38
N VAL A 72 -16.53 -2.37 16.91
CA VAL A 72 -15.88 -1.42 16.00
C VAL A 72 -14.91 -0.55 16.80
N VAL A 73 -13.62 -0.89 16.76
CA VAL A 73 -12.57 -0.03 17.30
C VAL A 73 -12.50 1.21 16.40
N ARG A 74 -13.21 2.28 16.77
CA ARG A 74 -13.02 3.59 16.14
C ARG A 74 -11.69 4.15 16.62
N PRO A 75 -10.69 4.34 15.73
CA PRO A 75 -9.44 4.97 16.13
C PRO A 75 -9.73 6.42 16.54
N ARG A 76 -9.75 6.68 17.85
CA ARG A 76 -9.86 8.02 18.44
C ARG A 76 -8.54 8.79 18.39
N LEU A 77 -7.68 8.49 17.41
CA LEU A 77 -6.30 8.96 17.31
C LEU A 77 -6.16 10.49 17.24
N PHE A 78 -7.24 11.23 16.98
CA PHE A 78 -7.21 12.71 16.90
C PHE A 78 -8.17 13.43 17.86
N SER A 79 -8.78 12.73 18.81
CA SER A 79 -9.80 13.35 19.69
C SER A 79 -9.26 13.94 21.00
N THR A 80 -7.99 13.73 21.34
CA THR A 80 -7.41 14.21 22.61
C THR A 80 -6.24 15.15 22.37
N ARG A 81 -6.14 16.22 23.17
CA ARG A 81 -5.01 17.18 23.09
C ARG A 81 -3.64 16.48 23.20
N ARG A 82 -3.58 15.36 23.93
CA ARG A 82 -2.38 14.52 24.04
C ARG A 82 -2.02 13.81 22.73
N SER A 83 -2.99 13.32 21.96
CA SER A 83 -2.71 12.66 20.69
C SER A 83 -2.28 13.65 19.61
N ILE A 84 -2.79 14.89 19.63
CA ILE A 84 -2.31 15.98 18.78
C ILE A 84 -0.85 16.34 19.11
N ALA A 85 -0.50 16.43 20.40
CA ALA A 85 0.88 16.70 20.82
C ALA A 85 1.85 15.60 20.39
N LEU A 86 1.45 14.33 20.54
CA LEU A 86 2.25 13.19 20.08
C LEU A 86 2.43 13.19 18.55
N ALA A 87 1.35 13.42 17.79
CA ALA A 87 1.42 13.53 16.34
C ALA A 87 2.31 14.70 15.89
N ALA A 88 2.22 15.85 16.55
CA ALA A 88 3.08 17.00 16.28
C ALA A 88 4.56 16.71 16.58
N SER A 89 4.85 16.02 17.70
CA SER A 89 6.22 15.63 18.04
C SER A 89 6.79 14.61 17.04
N LEU A 90 5.98 13.65 16.59
CA LEU A 90 6.39 12.69 15.57
C LEU A 90 6.62 13.37 14.23
N ALA A 91 5.74 14.29 13.82
CA ALA A 91 5.92 15.08 12.61
C ALA A 91 7.20 15.92 12.67
N LEU A 92 7.48 16.56 13.81
CA LEU A 92 8.73 17.30 14.03
C LEU A 92 9.96 16.39 13.99
N ALA A 93 9.88 15.19 14.56
CA ALA A 93 10.97 14.22 14.50
C ALA A 93 11.26 13.76 13.07
N ILE A 94 10.21 13.48 12.28
CA ILE A 94 10.33 13.10 10.86
C ILE A 94 10.89 14.26 10.04
N LEU A 95 10.35 15.47 10.20
CA LEU A 95 10.85 16.64 9.48
C LEU A 95 12.29 16.99 9.87
N GLY A 96 12.63 16.84 11.15
CA GLY A 96 13.99 17.01 11.66
C GLY A 96 14.95 15.98 11.07
N SER A 97 14.55 14.72 10.97
CA SER A 97 15.40 13.68 10.37
C SER A 97 15.61 13.92 8.88
N MET A 98 14.59 14.34 8.13
CA MET A 98 14.74 14.68 6.70
C MET A 98 15.68 15.87 6.50
N ALA A 99 15.56 16.91 7.31
CA ALA A 99 16.44 18.08 7.23
C ALA A 99 17.91 17.70 7.57
N ALA A 100 18.12 16.85 8.58
CA ALA A 100 19.43 16.33 8.93
C ALA A 100 20.03 15.47 7.81
N SER A 101 19.22 14.63 7.15
CA SER A 101 19.65 13.86 5.99
C SER A 101 20.08 14.78 4.85
N ILE A 102 19.30 15.80 4.48
CA ILE A 102 19.65 16.75 3.41
C ILE A 102 20.95 17.49 3.75
N ALA A 103 21.10 17.95 5.00
CA ALA A 103 22.31 18.62 5.45
C ALA A 103 23.54 17.71 5.38
N TRP A 104 23.40 16.44 5.78
CA TRP A 104 24.46 15.44 5.69
C TRP A 104 24.82 15.12 4.23
N THR A 105 23.81 14.98 3.37
CA THR A 105 23.96 14.76 1.92
C THR A 105 24.74 15.89 1.24
N MET A 106 24.45 17.15 1.60
CA MET A 106 25.23 18.29 1.09
C MET A 106 26.66 18.34 1.63
N ALA A 107 26.89 17.83 2.84
CA ALA A 107 28.22 17.78 3.45
C ALA A 107 29.10 16.63 2.93
N ASN A 108 28.54 15.60 2.27
CA ASN A 108 29.25 14.40 1.81
C ASN A 108 28.94 14.06 0.34
N PRO A 109 29.26 14.94 -0.63
CA PRO A 109 28.93 14.77 -2.04
C PRO A 109 29.69 13.61 -2.72
N ASP A 110 30.88 13.30 -2.23
CA ASP A 110 31.76 12.21 -2.65
C ASP A 110 31.19 10.82 -2.30
N VAL A 111 30.56 10.70 -1.12
CA VAL A 111 29.88 9.47 -0.69
C VAL A 111 28.66 9.18 -1.58
N LEU A 112 27.90 10.21 -1.98
CA LEU A 112 26.79 10.06 -2.92
C LEU A 112 27.24 9.66 -4.32
N ALA A 113 28.34 10.24 -4.81
CA ALA A 113 28.85 9.93 -6.14
C ALA A 113 29.27 8.44 -6.25
N SER A 114 29.84 7.88 -5.17
CA SER A 114 30.20 6.46 -5.12
C SER A 114 29.00 5.52 -4.94
N LEU A 115 27.99 5.91 -4.15
CA LEU A 115 26.73 5.17 -4.01
C LEU A 115 25.87 5.20 -5.28
N GLY A 116 25.84 6.33 -5.99
CA GLY A 116 25.02 6.51 -7.19
C GLY A 116 25.39 5.55 -8.33
N SER A 117 26.68 5.26 -8.52
CA SER A 117 27.12 4.31 -9.55
C SER A 117 26.70 2.86 -9.25
N TRP A 118 26.76 2.46 -7.97
CA TRP A 118 26.32 1.14 -7.52
C TRP A 118 24.79 0.98 -7.53
N VAL A 119 24.04 2.00 -7.05
CA VAL A 119 22.57 2.00 -7.04
C VAL A 119 21.98 2.00 -8.44
N VAL A 120 22.58 2.71 -9.40
CA VAL A 120 22.11 2.68 -10.79
C VAL A 120 22.36 1.31 -11.44
N ALA A 121 23.46 0.65 -11.09
CA ALA A 121 23.85 -0.64 -11.66
C ALA A 121 23.06 -1.85 -11.10
N GLN A 122 22.65 -1.84 -9.82
CA GLN A 122 21.88 -2.95 -9.19
C GLN A 122 20.44 -2.57 -8.77
N GLY A 123 20.16 -1.29 -8.55
CA GLY A 123 18.91 -0.83 -7.92
C GLY A 123 17.72 -0.72 -8.85
N THR A 124 17.92 -0.67 -10.17
CA THR A 124 16.81 -0.55 -11.13
C THR A 124 15.94 -1.81 -11.19
N GLN A 125 16.53 -3.01 -11.17
CA GLN A 125 15.76 -4.27 -11.14
C GLN A 125 15.15 -4.55 -9.76
N ALA A 126 15.91 -4.38 -8.68
CA ALA A 126 15.41 -4.59 -7.32
C ALA A 126 14.35 -3.55 -6.93
N GLY A 127 14.54 -2.29 -7.34
CA GLY A 127 13.58 -1.21 -7.13
C GLY A 127 12.27 -1.45 -7.86
N TRP A 128 12.30 -2.01 -9.08
CA TRP A 128 11.08 -2.33 -9.82
C TRP A 128 10.26 -3.45 -9.16
N LEU A 129 10.93 -4.50 -8.67
CA LEU A 129 10.28 -5.59 -7.95
C LEU A 129 9.72 -5.13 -6.58
N ALA A 130 10.48 -4.31 -5.85
CA ALA A 130 10.04 -3.73 -4.58
C ALA A 130 8.86 -2.77 -4.78
N LEU A 131 8.88 -1.93 -5.82
CA LEU A 131 7.79 -1.02 -6.14
C LEU A 131 6.52 -1.78 -6.51
N ARG A 132 6.64 -2.89 -7.26
CA ARG A 132 5.50 -3.74 -7.63
C ARG A 132 4.87 -4.44 -6.43
N GLY A 133 5.70 -4.93 -5.49
CA GLY A 133 5.22 -5.53 -4.24
C GLY A 133 4.64 -4.50 -3.26
N LEU A 134 5.19 -3.28 -3.22
CA LEU A 134 4.60 -2.19 -2.44
C LEU A 134 3.26 -1.74 -3.04
N ALA A 135 3.16 -1.61 -4.36
CA ALA A 135 1.94 -1.19 -5.04
C ALA A 135 0.78 -2.16 -4.83
N SER A 136 1.01 -3.47 -4.84
CA SER A 136 -0.05 -4.46 -4.57
C SER A 136 -0.54 -4.37 -3.12
N ASN A 137 0.36 -4.14 -2.17
CA ASN A 137 0.01 -3.95 -0.76
C ASN A 137 -0.64 -2.58 -0.48
N PHE A 138 -0.31 -1.56 -1.28
CA PHE A 138 -0.79 -0.18 -1.11
C PHE A 138 -2.29 -0.04 -1.44
N ILE A 139 -2.80 -0.84 -2.38
CA ILE A 139 -4.20 -0.80 -2.82
C ILE A 139 -5.12 -1.48 -1.79
N GLU A 140 -4.62 -2.45 -1.04
CA GLU A 140 -5.38 -3.13 0.02
C GLU A 140 -5.51 -2.33 1.32
N GLN A 141 -4.82 -1.18 1.42
CA GLN A 141 -4.81 -0.39 2.65
C GLN A 141 -6.12 0.40 2.83
N PRO A 142 -6.73 0.41 4.03
CA PRO A 142 -8.02 1.04 4.28
C PRO A 142 -8.03 2.57 4.09
N TRP A 143 -6.86 3.21 4.07
CA TRP A 143 -6.74 4.64 3.80
C TRP A 143 -6.64 4.97 2.30
N TYR A 144 -6.42 3.97 1.42
CA TYR A 144 -6.28 4.16 -0.03
C TYR A 144 -7.54 4.72 -0.66
N GLU A 145 -8.73 4.22 -0.29
CA GLU A 145 -10.01 4.75 -0.76
C GLU A 145 -10.21 6.23 -0.41
N SER A 146 -9.82 6.62 0.81
CA SER A 146 -9.85 8.03 1.22
C SER A 146 -8.85 8.91 0.44
N ALA A 147 -7.65 8.39 0.13
CA ALA A 147 -6.68 9.11 -0.70
C ALA A 147 -7.15 9.22 -2.16
N ARG A 148 -7.76 8.16 -2.70
CA ARG A 148 -8.36 8.13 -4.04
C ARG A 148 -9.56 9.08 -4.16
N ALA A 149 -10.42 9.14 -3.14
CA ALA A 149 -11.53 10.08 -3.07
C ALA A 149 -11.06 11.54 -2.98
N LEU A 150 -9.93 11.79 -2.31
CA LEU A 150 -9.30 13.12 -2.30
C LEU A 150 -8.73 13.48 -3.69
N ALA A 151 -8.12 12.50 -4.39
CA ALA A 151 -7.55 12.69 -5.71
C ALA A 151 -8.60 12.83 -6.83
N GLY A 152 -9.78 12.22 -6.68
CA GLY A 152 -10.88 12.30 -7.63
C GLY A 152 -11.56 13.67 -7.73
N ASN A 153 -11.23 14.63 -6.85
CA ASN A 153 -11.78 15.98 -6.90
C ASN A 153 -10.65 17.02 -7.11
N PRO A 154 -10.52 17.59 -8.32
CA PRO A 154 -9.37 18.42 -8.69
C PRO A 154 -9.22 19.66 -7.79
N GLY A 155 -10.34 20.20 -7.27
CA GLY A 155 -10.30 21.34 -6.35
C GLY A 155 -9.74 20.99 -4.96
N ARG A 156 -10.08 19.81 -4.42
CA ARG A 156 -9.56 19.35 -3.12
C ARG A 156 -8.10 18.95 -3.21
N LEU A 157 -7.70 18.34 -4.32
CA LEU A 157 -6.31 18.00 -4.58
C LEU A 157 -5.44 19.27 -4.71
N ALA A 158 -5.89 20.27 -5.46
CA ALA A 158 -5.19 21.55 -5.56
C ALA A 158 -5.06 22.24 -4.21
N ALA A 159 -6.13 22.23 -3.39
CA ALA A 159 -6.08 22.77 -2.03
C ALA A 159 -5.11 22.00 -1.12
N ALA A 160 -5.14 20.67 -1.14
CA ALA A 160 -4.24 19.83 -0.34
C ALA A 160 -2.77 20.03 -0.72
N VAL A 161 -2.47 20.08 -2.02
CA VAL A 161 -1.14 20.36 -2.56
C VAL A 161 -0.71 21.78 -2.16
N GLY A 162 -1.60 22.76 -2.29
CA GLY A 162 -1.33 24.14 -1.88
C GLY A 162 -0.99 24.24 -0.38
N VAL A 163 -1.76 23.58 0.48
CA VAL A 163 -1.50 23.53 1.93
C VAL A 163 -0.17 22.85 2.22
N ALA A 164 0.13 21.72 1.58
CA ALA A 164 1.40 21.01 1.74
C ALA A 164 2.59 21.87 1.30
N THR A 165 2.44 22.60 0.19
CA THR A 165 3.48 23.49 -0.35
C THR A 165 3.71 24.69 0.57
N LEU A 166 2.63 25.31 1.07
CA LEU A 166 2.72 26.39 2.05
C LEU A 166 3.37 25.92 3.36
N ALA A 167 3.00 24.73 3.84
CA ALA A 167 3.61 24.14 5.03
C ALA A 167 5.11 23.92 4.82
N TYR A 168 5.50 23.33 3.68
CA TYR A 168 6.90 23.13 3.31
C TYR A 168 7.68 24.43 3.22
N LEU A 169 7.16 25.43 2.49
CA LEU A 169 7.79 26.75 2.37
C LEU A 169 7.91 27.46 3.72
N SER A 170 6.90 27.35 4.59
CA SER A 170 6.98 27.90 5.94
C SER A 170 8.09 27.24 6.78
N GLY A 171 8.26 25.92 6.64
CA GLY A 171 9.32 25.16 7.30
C GLY A 171 10.71 25.56 6.81
N VAL A 172 10.88 25.67 5.49
CA VAL A 172 12.14 26.15 4.88
C VAL A 172 12.46 27.58 5.34
N PHE A 173 11.47 28.46 5.40
CA PHE A 173 11.67 29.84 5.83
C PHE A 173 12.03 29.93 7.32
N ALA A 174 11.41 29.12 8.18
CA ALA A 174 11.73 29.03 9.60
C ALA A 174 13.18 28.54 9.82
N LEU A 175 13.61 27.50 9.07
CA LEU A 175 14.98 27.00 9.07
C LEU A 175 15.99 28.07 8.65
N ARG A 176 15.71 28.80 7.55
CA ARG A 176 16.56 29.91 7.11
C ARG A 176 16.71 30.97 8.19
N ARG A 177 15.64 31.31 8.91
CA ARG A 177 15.68 32.30 9.99
C ARG A 177 16.54 31.83 11.16
N LEU A 178 16.50 30.54 11.50
CA LEU A 178 17.30 29.96 12.59
C LEU A 178 18.79 29.91 12.24
N LEU A 179 19.14 29.73 10.98
CA LEU A 179 20.53 29.69 10.52
C LEU A 179 21.19 31.08 10.39
N VAL A 180 20.41 32.17 10.47
CA VAL A 180 20.92 33.56 10.35
C VAL A 180 21.10 34.22 11.73
N LEU A 181 21.10 33.45 12.83
CA LEU A 181 21.42 34.02 14.15
C LEU A 181 22.82 34.68 14.11
N PRO A 182 22.92 36.00 14.31
CA PRO A 182 24.21 36.68 14.30
C PRO A 182 25.02 36.14 15.47
N THR A 183 26.19 35.60 15.17
CA THR A 183 27.19 35.25 16.19
C THR A 183 27.45 36.50 17.02
N GLN A 184 26.99 36.51 18.28
CA GLN A 184 27.38 37.54 19.23
C GLN A 184 28.90 37.50 19.31
N GLN A 185 29.55 38.51 18.72
CA GLN A 185 30.95 38.81 19.00
C GLN A 185 31.04 39.09 20.49
N VAL A 186 31.62 38.15 21.23
CA VAL A 186 32.07 38.38 22.60
C VAL A 186 33.19 39.40 22.51
N ALA A 187 32.85 40.67 22.73
CA ALA A 187 33.80 41.73 22.96
C ALA A 187 34.49 41.44 24.30
N ASN A 188 35.65 40.80 24.25
CA ASN A 188 36.56 40.77 25.39
C ASN A 188 37.11 42.18 25.57
N VAL A 189 36.60 42.88 26.58
CA VAL A 189 37.15 44.15 27.07
C VAL A 189 37.79 43.86 28.42
N GLY A 190 39.09 44.16 28.51
CA GLY A 190 39.80 44.51 29.75
C GLY A 190 40.33 43.33 30.55
#